data_AF-A0A9E4EZK5-F1
#
_entry.id   AF-A0A9E4EZK5-F1
#
_cell.length_a   1.000
_cell.length_b   1.000
_cell.length_c   1.000
_cell.angle_alpha   90.00
_cell.angle_beta   90.00
_cell.angle_gamma   90.00
#
_symmetry.space_group_name_H-M   'P 1'
#
loop_
_entity.id
_entity.type
_entity.pdbx_description
1 polymer ?
#
loop_
_entity_poly.entity_id
_entity_poly.type
_entity_poly.pdbx_seq_one_letter_code
_entity_poly.pdbx_strand_id
1 'polypeptide(L)'
;MSKDVFREMAKLKEGGQSGALATVVARKGSAPMSGDAKMLVREDGSTEGTVGGGCLEAEVWETAMSVLETGEPEKLRFDLTQQEAEDSGHICGGVVEILVEPFRAFQEELLDEINRIRTEGGSAALATIVQPGDIEAPNAESRKMLFRRDGSAVGEIPDYSTEIWAESTQIIRNGSPTLLQFNTDAARTGGKRPTLEGATEIFVEPISGQPLVYIFGGGHVSFCVAQAAYLAGFRVSIVEDRPSFANKERFPMAESFFVGEFPEIFEKIPVDESDYLAIITRGHSNDEVVLEWAMKTPARYIG
;
A
#
# COMPACT_ATOMS: atom_id res chain seq x y z
N MET A 1 13.83 -5.01 -5.76
CA MET A 1 12.90 -4.26 -4.89
C MET A 1 12.64 -2.93 -5.57
N SER A 2 11.39 -2.66 -5.96
CA SER A 2 11.00 -1.31 -6.41
C SER A 2 11.34 -0.35 -5.28
N LYS A 3 12.04 0.75 -5.57
CA LYS A 3 12.37 1.73 -4.53
C LYS A 3 11.07 2.33 -4.01
N ASP A 4 11.06 2.57 -2.71
CA ASP A 4 9.94 3.14 -2.00
C ASP A 4 9.74 4.61 -2.42
N VAL A 5 8.73 4.87 -3.25
CA VAL A 5 8.43 6.23 -3.75
C VAL A 5 8.02 7.19 -2.63
N PHE A 6 7.26 6.74 -1.62
CA PHE A 6 6.84 7.59 -0.49
C PHE A 6 8.03 8.00 0.38
N ARG A 7 8.99 7.09 0.59
CA ARG A 7 10.24 7.39 1.30
C ARG A 7 11.09 8.39 0.52
N GLU A 8 11.12 8.26 -0.80
CA GLU A 8 11.86 9.19 -1.65
C GLU A 8 11.21 10.58 -1.68
N MET A 9 9.88 10.64 -1.71
CA MET A 9 9.12 11.88 -1.55
C MET A 9 9.44 12.57 -0.23
N ALA A 10 9.46 11.84 0.89
CA ALA A 10 9.76 12.42 2.20
C ALA A 10 11.15 13.06 2.23
N LYS A 11 12.17 12.37 1.73
CA LYS A 11 13.53 12.92 1.62
C LYS A 11 13.60 14.19 0.77
N LEU A 12 12.89 14.21 -0.36
CA LEU A 12 12.82 15.38 -1.22
C LEU A 12 12.18 16.56 -0.49
N LYS A 13 11.06 16.33 0.20
CA LYS A 13 10.37 17.36 0.97
C LYS A 13 11.21 17.89 2.14
N GLU A 14 11.91 17.02 2.88
CA GLU A 14 12.88 17.41 3.91
C GLU A 14 14.01 18.29 3.33
N GLY A 15 14.42 18.03 2.08
CA GLY A 15 15.39 18.83 1.34
C GLY A 15 14.84 20.13 0.74
N GLY A 16 13.55 20.44 0.95
CA GLY A 16 12.89 21.60 0.38
C GLY A 16 12.61 21.49 -1.12
N GLN A 17 12.67 20.29 -1.68
CA GLN A 17 12.44 20.02 -3.11
C GLN A 17 10.99 19.62 -3.37
N SER A 18 10.47 19.96 -4.54
CA SER A 18 9.15 19.54 -4.99
C SER A 18 9.22 18.38 -6.00
N GLY A 19 8.05 17.89 -6.39
CA GLY A 19 7.87 16.81 -7.32
C GLY A 19 6.38 16.61 -7.64
N ALA A 20 6.12 15.73 -8.59
CA ALA A 20 4.80 15.19 -8.87
C ALA A 20 4.82 13.66 -8.75
N LEU A 21 3.70 13.09 -8.34
CA LEU A 21 3.48 11.65 -8.25
C LEU A 21 2.35 11.27 -9.20
N ALA A 22 2.67 10.41 -10.16
CA ALA A 22 1.69 9.73 -10.99
C ALA A 22 1.32 8.39 -10.35
N THR A 23 0.04 8.12 -10.19
CA THR A 23 -0.50 6.86 -9.65
C THR A 23 -1.50 6.27 -10.64
N VAL A 24 -1.35 4.99 -10.99
CA VAL A 24 -2.40 4.25 -11.70
C VAL A 24 -3.59 4.09 -10.74
N VAL A 25 -4.73 4.66 -11.09
CA VAL A 25 -5.94 4.68 -10.23
C VAL A 25 -7.07 3.78 -10.75
N ALA A 26 -7.06 3.45 -12.03
CA ALA A 26 -7.94 2.44 -12.58
C ALA A 26 -7.32 1.72 -13.76
N ARG A 27 -7.71 0.44 -13.90
CA ARG A 27 -7.34 -0.42 -15.01
C ARG A 27 -8.55 -1.25 -15.41
N LYS A 28 -8.80 -1.33 -16.71
CA LYS A 28 -9.79 -2.24 -17.29
C LYS A 28 -9.15 -3.05 -18.41
N GLY A 29 -9.32 -4.38 -18.36
CA GLY A 29 -8.75 -5.30 -19.35
C GLY A 29 -7.33 -5.78 -19.00
N SER A 30 -6.57 -6.17 -20.02
CA SER A 30 -5.30 -6.89 -19.92
C SER A 30 -4.05 -6.00 -19.80
N ALA A 31 -4.21 -4.69 -19.57
CA ALA A 31 -3.09 -3.74 -19.48
C ALA A 31 -2.00 -4.19 -18.47
N PRO A 32 -0.71 -4.26 -18.77
CA PRO A 32 0.28 -5.11 -18.05
C PRO A 32 0.68 -4.70 -16.60
N MET A 33 -0.06 -3.84 -15.91
CA MET A 33 0.41 -3.05 -14.77
C MET A 33 -0.28 -3.41 -13.45
N SER A 34 0.40 -3.22 -12.32
CA SER A 34 -0.24 -3.31 -11.00
C SER A 34 -1.18 -2.12 -10.79
N GLY A 35 -2.30 -2.35 -10.10
CA GLY A 35 -3.37 -1.34 -9.91
C GLY A 35 -2.99 -0.15 -9.02
N ASP A 36 -1.75 -0.10 -8.54
CA ASP A 36 -1.17 0.87 -7.62
C ASP A 36 0.19 1.37 -8.10
N ALA A 37 0.59 1.08 -9.34
CA ALA A 37 1.89 1.48 -9.88
C ALA A 37 2.07 3.00 -9.79
N LYS A 38 3.27 3.44 -9.37
CA LYS A 38 3.59 4.85 -9.15
C LYS A 38 4.86 5.25 -9.87
N MET A 39 4.85 6.47 -10.40
CA MET A 39 6.01 7.15 -10.97
C MET A 39 6.15 8.53 -10.34
N LEU A 40 7.28 8.76 -9.68
CA LEU A 40 7.68 10.05 -9.15
C LEU A 40 8.46 10.79 -10.23
N VAL A 41 8.10 12.05 -10.47
CA VAL A 41 8.81 12.97 -11.37
C VAL A 41 9.33 14.16 -10.55
N ARG A 42 10.63 14.43 -10.65
CA ARG A 42 11.29 15.53 -9.93
C ARG A 42 11.30 16.81 -10.78
N GLU A 43 11.59 17.94 -10.14
CA GLU A 43 11.72 19.24 -10.83
C GLU A 43 12.80 19.25 -11.93
N ASP A 44 13.85 18.44 -11.79
CA ASP A 44 14.90 18.29 -12.81
C ASP A 44 14.50 17.34 -13.96
N GLY A 45 13.28 16.80 -13.93
CA GLY A 45 12.74 15.85 -14.89
C GLY A 45 13.17 14.40 -14.67
N SER A 46 14.04 14.11 -13.70
CA SER A 46 14.40 12.73 -13.39
C SER A 46 13.23 11.98 -12.75
N THR A 47 13.16 10.67 -12.98
CA THR A 47 12.04 9.82 -12.55
C THR A 47 12.47 8.69 -11.63
N GLU A 48 11.53 8.22 -10.80
CA GLU A 48 11.68 7.04 -9.96
C GLU A 48 10.37 6.24 -9.96
N GLY A 49 10.45 4.92 -10.09
CA GLY A 49 9.27 4.08 -10.35
C GLY A 49 8.80 4.13 -11.80
N THR A 50 7.66 3.50 -12.07
CA THR A 50 7.04 3.41 -13.40
C THR A 50 5.54 3.23 -13.22
N VAL A 51 4.76 3.84 -14.11
CA VAL A 51 3.32 3.60 -14.20
C VAL A 51 2.99 2.50 -15.20
N GLY A 52 3.96 1.93 -15.93
CA GLY A 52 3.67 0.90 -16.92
C GLY A 52 4.71 0.53 -17.96
N GLY A 53 5.75 1.35 -18.13
CA GLY A 53 6.69 1.23 -19.23
C GLY A 53 6.09 1.65 -20.59
N GLY A 54 6.94 2.08 -21.51
CA GLY A 54 6.56 2.31 -22.91
C GLY A 54 6.03 3.71 -23.20
N CYS A 55 5.21 3.84 -24.25
CA CYS A 55 4.85 5.11 -24.88
C CYS A 55 4.09 6.08 -23.95
N LEU A 56 3.31 5.52 -23.02
CA LEU A 56 2.48 6.28 -22.07
C LEU A 56 3.30 7.09 -21.06
N GLU A 57 4.56 6.71 -20.77
CA GLU A 57 5.37 7.40 -19.77
C GLU A 57 5.76 8.82 -20.18
N ALA A 58 5.92 9.08 -21.48
CA ALA A 58 6.26 10.42 -21.99
C ALA A 58 5.12 11.42 -21.73
N GLU A 59 3.88 11.02 -22.02
CA GLU A 59 2.70 11.88 -21.78
C GLU A 59 2.48 12.10 -20.27
N VAL A 60 2.63 11.04 -19.45
CA VAL A 60 2.56 11.17 -17.98
C VAL A 60 3.65 12.08 -17.45
N TRP A 61 4.86 12.02 -18.01
CA TRP A 61 5.96 12.92 -17.64
C TRP A 61 5.66 14.38 -18.02
N GLU A 62 5.15 14.64 -19.22
CA GLU A 62 4.75 15.98 -19.66
C GLU A 62 3.66 16.57 -18.75
N THR A 63 2.64 15.78 -18.43
CA THR A 63 1.60 16.18 -17.46
C THR A 63 2.20 16.43 -16.08
N ALA A 64 3.14 15.60 -15.61
CA ALA A 64 3.79 15.82 -14.32
C ALA A 64 4.56 17.15 -14.27
N MET A 65 5.22 17.55 -15.36
CA MET A 65 5.86 18.86 -15.45
C MET A 65 4.82 20.01 -15.44
N SER A 66 3.69 19.85 -16.12
CA SER A 66 2.56 20.81 -16.06
C SER A 66 1.95 20.92 -14.65
N VAL A 67 1.76 19.79 -13.96
CA VAL A 67 1.27 19.73 -12.58
C VAL A 67 2.25 20.38 -11.60
N LEU A 68 3.55 20.27 -11.84
CA LEU A 68 4.57 20.99 -11.07
C LEU A 68 4.47 22.51 -11.21
N GLU A 69 4.17 23.00 -12.42
CA GLU A 69 4.01 24.42 -12.70
C GLU A 69 2.68 24.99 -12.17
N THR A 70 1.59 24.27 -12.39
CA THR A 70 0.22 24.72 -12.04
C THR A 70 -0.12 24.45 -10.58
N GLY A 71 0.45 23.40 -10.00
CA GLY A 71 0.08 22.84 -8.71
C GLY A 71 -1.28 22.12 -8.70
N GLU A 72 -1.96 22.00 -9.84
CA GLU A 72 -3.30 21.41 -9.89
C GLU A 72 -3.23 19.95 -10.32
N PRO A 73 -3.88 19.01 -9.62
CA PRO A 73 -3.92 17.61 -10.02
C PRO A 73 -4.62 17.39 -11.36
N GLU A 74 -4.13 16.42 -12.14
CA GLU A 74 -4.69 16.07 -13.44
C GLU A 74 -4.91 14.55 -13.58
N LYS A 75 -6.06 14.15 -14.13
CA LYS A 75 -6.38 12.74 -14.43
C LYS A 75 -6.23 12.49 -15.93
N LEU A 76 -5.37 11.55 -16.28
CA LEU A 76 -5.15 11.07 -17.64
C LEU A 76 -5.90 9.75 -17.87
N ARG A 77 -6.37 9.55 -19.11
CA ARG A 77 -7.03 8.31 -19.54
C ARG A 77 -6.43 7.84 -20.86
N PHE A 78 -5.84 6.65 -20.83
CA PHE A 78 -5.23 5.99 -21.98
C PHE A 78 -6.11 4.82 -22.44
N ASP A 79 -6.42 4.79 -23.73
CA ASP A 79 -7.07 3.64 -24.37
C ASP A 79 -6.04 2.89 -25.23
N LEU A 80 -5.44 1.86 -24.63
CA LEU A 80 -4.40 1.06 -25.27
C LEU A 80 -4.95 0.12 -26.34
N THR A 81 -6.28 0.00 -26.47
CA THR A 81 -6.88 -0.87 -27.49
C THR A 81 -6.72 -0.32 -28.91
N GLN A 82 -6.46 0.99 -29.07
CA GLN A 82 -6.31 1.63 -30.38
C GLN A 82 -4.86 1.70 -30.86
N GLN A 83 -3.89 1.81 -29.94
CA GLN A 83 -2.45 1.82 -30.29
C GLN A 83 -1.95 0.45 -30.79
N GLU A 84 -2.64 -0.64 -30.46
CA GLU A 84 -2.31 -2.01 -30.88
C GLU A 84 -2.67 -2.35 -32.33
N ALA A 85 -3.45 -1.50 -33.01
CA ALA A 85 -3.82 -1.73 -34.41
C ALA A 85 -2.68 -1.41 -35.39
N GLU A 86 -1.66 -0.66 -34.95
CA GLU A 86 -0.58 -0.17 -35.81
C GLU A 86 0.76 -0.88 -35.59
N ASP A 87 1.07 -1.44 -34.41
CA ASP A 87 2.35 -2.10 -34.13
C ASP A 87 2.22 -3.50 -33.48
N SER A 88 2.55 -4.52 -34.27
CA SER A 88 3.07 -5.84 -33.88
C SER A 88 2.55 -6.52 -32.57
N GLY A 89 1.55 -7.40 -32.72
CA GLY A 89 1.58 -8.79 -32.23
C GLY A 89 1.64 -9.10 -30.72
N HIS A 90 1.66 -8.12 -29.82
CA HIS A 90 1.61 -8.35 -28.37
C HIS A 90 0.24 -7.97 -27.80
N ILE A 91 -0.35 -8.90 -27.04
CA ILE A 91 -1.74 -8.84 -26.56
C ILE A 91 -1.76 -8.13 -25.19
N CYS A 92 -1.93 -6.80 -25.17
CA CYS A 92 -1.98 -6.01 -23.92
C CYS A 92 -3.08 -4.92 -23.96
N GLY A 93 -4.24 -5.22 -24.56
CA GLY A 93 -5.35 -4.26 -24.65
C GLY A 93 -5.95 -3.87 -23.30
N GLY A 94 -6.36 -2.61 -23.15
CA GLY A 94 -7.06 -2.12 -21.98
C GLY A 94 -7.20 -0.61 -21.89
N VAL A 95 -7.92 -0.15 -20.87
CA VAL A 95 -8.01 1.27 -20.49
C VAL A 95 -7.29 1.46 -19.17
N VAL A 96 -6.51 2.52 -19.07
CA VAL A 96 -5.70 2.85 -17.90
C VAL A 96 -5.97 4.30 -17.55
N GLU A 97 -6.25 4.56 -16.27
CA GLU A 97 -6.40 5.91 -15.76
C GLU A 97 -5.30 6.20 -14.74
N ILE A 98 -4.68 7.37 -14.87
CA ILE A 98 -3.54 7.79 -14.07
C ILE A 98 -3.87 9.16 -13.48
N LEU A 99 -3.73 9.28 -12.17
CA LEU A 99 -3.81 10.56 -11.47
C LEU A 99 -2.39 11.10 -11.26
N VAL A 100 -2.15 12.34 -11.66
CA VAL A 100 -0.89 13.05 -11.45
C VAL A 100 -1.12 14.19 -10.46
N GLU A 101 -0.38 14.17 -9.35
CA GLU A 101 -0.57 15.11 -8.23
C GLU A 101 0.76 15.72 -7.79
N PRO A 102 0.78 17.01 -7.37
CA PRO A 102 1.98 17.62 -6.83
C PRO A 102 2.25 17.14 -5.40
N PHE A 103 3.50 17.23 -4.94
CA PHE A 103 3.89 16.84 -3.57
C PHE A 103 3.15 17.62 -2.47
N ARG A 104 2.62 18.81 -2.75
CA ARG A 104 1.77 19.56 -1.80
C ARG A 104 0.48 18.81 -1.45
N ALA A 105 0.00 17.91 -2.31
CA ALA A 105 -1.14 17.05 -2.01
C ALA A 105 -0.86 16.02 -0.90
N PHE A 106 0.42 15.80 -0.57
CA PHE A 106 0.85 14.91 0.50
C PHE A 106 1.31 15.75 1.69
N GLN A 107 0.39 16.13 2.58
CA GLN A 107 0.75 16.87 3.79
C GLN A 107 1.85 16.13 4.58
N GLU A 108 2.69 16.87 5.32
CA GLU A 108 3.85 16.31 6.03
C GLU A 108 3.43 15.19 6.99
N GLU A 109 2.42 15.43 7.84
CA GLU A 109 1.87 14.43 8.76
C GLU A 109 1.37 13.16 8.05
N LEU A 110 0.74 13.32 6.87
CA LEU A 110 0.25 12.21 6.07
C LEU A 110 1.42 11.36 5.54
N LEU A 111 2.44 12.02 5.00
CA LEU A 111 3.59 11.35 4.41
C LEU A 111 4.45 10.67 5.48
N ASP A 112 4.62 11.32 6.63
CA ASP A 112 5.31 10.74 7.79
C ASP A 112 4.59 9.49 8.27
N GLU A 113 3.27 9.53 8.39
CA GLU A 113 2.50 8.36 8.80
C GLU A 113 2.59 7.21 7.79
N ILE A 114 2.48 7.51 6.49
CA ILE A 114 2.65 6.49 5.44
C ILE A 114 4.02 5.83 5.59
N ASN A 115 5.09 6.62 5.74
CA ASN A 115 6.44 6.08 5.91
C ASN A 115 6.58 5.28 7.20
N ARG A 116 6.02 5.76 8.32
CA ARG A 116 6.00 5.06 9.60
C ARG A 116 5.38 3.69 9.47
N ILE A 117 4.17 3.58 8.89
CA ILE A 117 3.49 2.30 8.65
C ILE A 117 4.35 1.38 7.79
N ARG A 118 4.94 1.92 6.72
CA ARG A 118 5.75 1.14 5.79
C ARG A 118 7.05 0.60 6.40
N THR A 119 7.65 1.34 7.34
CA THR A 119 8.91 0.96 7.99
C THR A 119 8.73 0.16 9.27
N GLU A 120 7.75 0.53 10.10
CA GLU A 120 7.57 -0.04 11.44
C GLU A 120 6.59 -1.22 11.43
N GLY A 121 5.65 -1.26 10.48
CA GLY A 121 4.55 -2.23 10.47
C GLY A 121 3.19 -1.55 10.60
N GLY A 122 2.13 -2.33 10.48
CA GLY A 122 0.75 -1.87 10.52
C GLY A 122 0.07 -1.84 9.15
N SER A 123 -1.21 -1.45 9.16
CA SER A 123 -2.04 -1.38 7.96
C SER A 123 -3.01 -0.20 7.99
N ALA A 124 -3.09 0.49 6.87
CA ALA A 124 -4.00 1.60 6.62
C ALA A 124 -4.53 1.59 5.20
N ALA A 125 -5.53 2.41 4.92
CA ALA A 125 -6.03 2.69 3.58
C ALA A 125 -5.84 4.18 3.28
N LEU A 126 -5.16 4.50 2.18
CA LEU A 126 -5.03 5.86 1.67
C LEU A 126 -6.15 6.09 0.65
N ALA A 127 -7.09 6.96 1.00
CA ALA A 127 -8.11 7.47 0.11
C ALA A 127 -7.62 8.75 -0.56
N THR A 128 -7.83 8.86 -1.87
CA THR A 128 -7.47 10.02 -2.70
C THR A 128 -8.65 10.37 -3.61
N ILE A 129 -9.11 11.63 -3.57
CA ILE A 129 -10.09 12.15 -4.54
C ILE A 129 -9.40 12.27 -5.90
N VAL A 130 -9.78 11.39 -6.83
CA VAL A 130 -9.26 11.36 -8.20
C VAL A 130 -9.99 12.39 -9.04
N GLN A 131 -11.31 12.41 -8.95
CA GLN A 131 -12.17 13.30 -9.70
C GLN A 131 -13.29 13.81 -8.78
N PRO A 132 -13.32 15.12 -8.47
CA PRO A 132 -14.45 15.68 -7.72
C PRO A 132 -15.71 15.63 -8.60
N GLY A 133 -16.80 15.15 -8.01
CA GLY A 133 -18.13 15.18 -8.62
C GLY A 133 -18.84 16.49 -8.30
N ASP A 134 -20.07 16.40 -7.78
CA ASP A 134 -20.88 17.56 -7.37
C ASP A 134 -20.42 18.23 -6.05
N ILE A 135 -19.29 17.79 -5.49
CA ILE A 135 -18.66 18.46 -4.35
C ILE A 135 -17.92 19.72 -4.80
N GLU A 136 -17.73 20.68 -3.89
CA GLU A 136 -16.79 21.77 -4.13
C GLU A 136 -15.40 21.18 -4.38
N ALA A 137 -14.74 21.59 -5.46
CA ALA A 137 -13.44 21.04 -5.84
C ALA A 137 -12.44 21.28 -4.70
N PRO A 138 -11.95 20.23 -4.03
CA PRO A 138 -11.00 20.38 -2.94
C PRO A 138 -9.69 20.95 -3.50
N ASN A 139 -9.04 21.81 -2.72
CA ASN A 139 -7.66 22.18 -3.00
C ASN A 139 -6.76 20.92 -2.94
N ALA A 140 -5.54 21.02 -3.46
CA ALA A 140 -4.61 19.88 -3.49
C ALA A 140 -4.39 19.21 -2.11
N GLU A 141 -4.39 19.97 -1.02
CA GLU A 141 -4.11 19.51 0.34
C GLU A 141 -5.29 18.76 1.00
N SER A 142 -6.53 19.00 0.54
CA SER A 142 -7.76 18.39 1.08
C SER A 142 -8.30 17.24 0.22
N ARG A 143 -7.41 16.53 -0.48
CA ARG A 143 -7.76 15.41 -1.38
C ARG A 143 -7.48 14.03 -0.81
N LYS A 144 -6.82 13.97 0.35
CA LYS A 144 -6.29 12.71 0.89
C LYS A 144 -6.68 12.49 2.33
N MET A 145 -6.97 11.24 2.63
CA MET A 145 -7.25 10.78 3.98
C MET A 145 -6.70 9.36 4.16
N LEU A 146 -5.88 9.16 5.17
CA LEU A 146 -5.35 7.86 5.55
C LEU A 146 -6.12 7.33 6.74
N PHE A 147 -6.75 6.16 6.60
CA PHE A 147 -7.53 5.50 7.65
C PHE A 147 -6.79 4.30 8.21
N ARG A 148 -6.64 4.22 9.54
CA ARG A 148 -6.07 3.06 10.24
C ARG A 148 -7.17 2.17 10.80
N ARG A 149 -6.90 0.88 11.00
CA ARG A 149 -7.93 -0.07 11.49
C ARG A 149 -8.47 0.25 12.89
N ASP A 150 -7.74 1.02 13.69
CA ASP A 150 -8.17 1.47 15.03
C ASP A 150 -9.21 2.61 14.99
N GLY A 151 -9.54 3.12 13.80
CA GLY A 151 -10.48 4.23 13.60
C GLY A 151 -9.83 5.61 13.56
N SER A 152 -8.53 5.71 13.82
CA SER A 152 -7.79 6.95 13.66
C SER A 152 -7.57 7.28 12.17
N ALA A 153 -7.45 8.57 11.87
CA ALA A 153 -7.19 9.04 10.52
C ALA A 153 -6.20 10.22 10.51
N VAL A 154 -5.54 10.40 9.36
CA VAL A 154 -4.70 11.57 9.05
C VAL A 154 -5.20 12.18 7.75
N GLY A 155 -5.37 13.51 7.72
CA GLY A 155 -6.04 14.20 6.62
C GLY A 155 -7.57 14.07 6.67
N GLU A 156 -8.24 14.70 5.72
CA GLU A 156 -9.71 14.73 5.64
C GLU A 156 -10.16 14.77 4.18
N ILE A 157 -11.21 14.01 3.88
CA ILE A 157 -11.99 14.13 2.64
C ILE A 157 -13.41 14.58 3.04
N PRO A 158 -13.88 15.74 2.54
CA PRO A 158 -15.23 16.21 2.82
C PRO A 158 -16.30 15.19 2.40
N ASP A 159 -17.41 15.17 3.15
CA ASP A 159 -18.66 14.46 2.86
C ASP A 159 -18.65 12.92 2.80
N TYR A 160 -17.48 12.26 2.67
CA TYR A 160 -17.40 10.82 2.41
C TYR A 160 -16.62 10.01 3.45
N SER A 161 -16.17 10.61 4.55
CA SER A 161 -15.33 9.93 5.55
C SER A 161 -15.95 8.64 6.11
N THR A 162 -17.28 8.60 6.29
CA THR A 162 -17.98 7.44 6.87
C THR A 162 -18.08 6.28 5.86
N GLU A 163 -18.39 6.60 4.62
CA GLU A 163 -18.52 5.66 3.52
C GLU A 163 -17.15 5.07 3.15
N ILE A 164 -16.11 5.90 3.08
CA ILE A 164 -14.74 5.45 2.85
C ILE A 164 -14.29 4.52 3.99
N TRP A 165 -14.61 4.87 5.24
CA TRP A 165 -14.30 4.01 6.39
C TRP A 165 -14.91 2.61 6.25
N ALA A 166 -16.19 2.52 5.87
CA ALA A 166 -16.89 1.25 5.71
C ALA A 166 -16.22 0.32 4.68
N GLU A 167 -15.73 0.89 3.57
CA GLU A 167 -15.05 0.15 2.51
C GLU A 167 -13.58 -0.16 2.83
N SER A 168 -12.91 0.73 3.56
CA SER A 168 -11.46 0.65 3.87
C SER A 168 -11.06 -0.68 4.53
N THR A 169 -11.91 -1.23 5.39
CA THR A 169 -11.61 -2.49 6.11
C THR A 169 -11.43 -3.66 5.14
N GLN A 170 -12.24 -3.74 4.08
CA GLN A 170 -12.13 -4.81 3.10
C GLN A 170 -10.91 -4.61 2.20
N ILE A 171 -10.62 -3.36 1.83
CA ILE A 171 -9.47 -2.99 1.01
C ILE A 171 -8.15 -3.33 1.71
N ILE A 172 -8.03 -3.00 3.00
CA ILE A 172 -6.85 -3.36 3.82
C ILE A 172 -6.67 -4.88 3.91
N ARG A 173 -7.76 -5.62 4.09
CA ARG A 173 -7.74 -7.09 4.18
C ARG A 173 -7.37 -7.75 2.87
N ASN A 174 -7.96 -7.30 1.77
CA ASN A 174 -7.73 -7.88 0.44
C ASN A 174 -6.36 -7.48 -0.12
N GLY A 175 -5.79 -6.35 0.32
CA GLY A 175 -4.52 -5.85 -0.17
C GLY A 175 -4.59 -5.35 -1.61
N SER A 176 -5.79 -5.07 -2.14
CA SER A 176 -6.01 -4.64 -3.52
C SER A 176 -6.64 -3.24 -3.54
N PRO A 177 -6.09 -2.29 -4.32
CA PRO A 177 -6.67 -0.96 -4.44
C PRO A 177 -8.01 -1.00 -5.17
N THR A 178 -8.87 -0.02 -4.88
CA THR A 178 -10.22 0.09 -5.47
C THR A 178 -10.56 1.54 -5.79
N LEU A 179 -11.13 1.78 -6.98
CA LEU A 179 -11.75 3.06 -7.31
C LEU A 179 -13.23 3.01 -6.88
N LEU A 180 -13.59 3.82 -5.89
CA LEU A 180 -14.94 4.00 -5.39
C LEU A 180 -15.61 5.19 -6.07
N GLN A 181 -16.93 5.11 -6.25
CA GLN A 181 -17.74 6.19 -6.82
C GLN A 181 -18.87 6.54 -5.85
N PHE A 182 -18.91 7.79 -5.42
CA PHE A 182 -19.90 8.30 -4.49
C PHE A 182 -20.75 9.39 -5.12
N ASN A 183 -22.05 9.35 -4.87
CA ASN A 183 -22.99 10.39 -5.28
C ASN A 183 -23.58 11.04 -4.04
N THR A 184 -23.59 12.37 -4.00
CA THR A 184 -24.17 13.18 -2.91
C THR A 184 -25.65 12.88 -2.67
N ASP A 185 -26.41 12.54 -3.73
CA ASP A 185 -27.84 12.23 -3.64
C ASP A 185 -28.16 10.80 -3.16
N ALA A 186 -27.23 9.85 -3.36
CA ALA A 186 -27.46 8.44 -3.04
C ALA A 186 -27.44 8.17 -1.53
N ALA A 187 -26.73 9.00 -0.76
CA ALA A 187 -26.68 8.89 0.70
C ALA A 187 -27.98 9.35 1.40
N ARG A 188 -28.87 10.07 0.69
CA ARG A 188 -30.05 10.71 1.29
C ARG A 188 -31.40 10.08 0.94
N THR A 189 -31.51 9.22 -0.08
CA THR A 189 -32.81 8.64 -0.43
C THR A 189 -32.71 7.17 -0.84
N GLY A 190 -33.48 6.32 -0.14
CA GLY A 190 -33.69 4.91 -0.49
C GLY A 190 -34.51 4.72 -1.77
N GLY A 191 -34.12 5.36 -2.87
CA GLY A 191 -34.85 5.32 -4.13
C GLY A 191 -33.99 5.65 -5.35
N LYS A 192 -33.94 4.70 -6.30
CA LYS A 192 -33.28 4.69 -7.61
C LYS A 192 -31.75 4.54 -7.60
N ARG A 193 -31.26 3.67 -8.50
CA ARG A 193 -29.83 3.49 -8.77
C ARG A 193 -29.23 4.84 -9.16
N PRO A 194 -28.11 5.26 -8.56
CA PRO A 194 -27.48 6.53 -8.90
C PRO A 194 -27.07 6.52 -10.37
N THR A 195 -27.25 7.64 -11.07
CA THR A 195 -26.56 7.92 -12.32
C THR A 195 -25.07 8.19 -12.03
N LEU A 196 -24.18 7.86 -12.97
CA LEU A 196 -22.73 8.12 -12.85
C LEU A 196 -22.36 9.59 -13.08
N GLU A 197 -23.31 10.40 -13.53
CA GLU A 197 -23.16 11.83 -13.75
C GLU A 197 -23.14 12.55 -12.40
N GLY A 198 -22.08 13.33 -12.12
CA GLY A 198 -21.90 14.04 -10.84
C GLY A 198 -21.20 13.23 -9.73
N ALA A 199 -20.76 12.01 -10.02
CA ALA A 199 -20.11 11.15 -9.02
C ALA A 199 -18.69 11.62 -8.69
N THR A 200 -18.38 11.64 -7.39
CA THR A 200 -17.01 11.80 -6.89
C THR A 200 -16.29 10.46 -6.96
N GLU A 201 -15.14 10.42 -7.63
CA GLU A 201 -14.29 9.24 -7.71
C GLU A 201 -13.18 9.29 -6.67
N ILE A 202 -13.12 8.28 -5.81
CA ILE A 202 -12.15 8.16 -4.73
C ILE A 202 -11.38 6.87 -4.90
N PHE A 203 -10.08 7.00 -5.17
CA PHE A 203 -9.17 5.86 -5.22
C PHE A 203 -8.71 5.54 -3.81
N VAL A 204 -8.88 4.28 -3.39
CA VAL A 204 -8.49 3.81 -2.08
C VAL A 204 -7.49 2.67 -2.24
N GLU A 205 -6.27 2.89 -1.76
CA GLU A 205 -5.18 1.91 -1.81
C GLU A 205 -4.72 1.49 -0.41
N PRO A 206 -4.35 0.21 -0.21
CA PRO A 206 -3.80 -0.23 1.06
C PRO A 206 -2.36 0.26 1.24
N ILE A 207 -2.07 0.86 2.39
CA ILE A 207 -0.72 1.17 2.86
C ILE A 207 -0.38 0.14 3.93
N SER A 208 0.64 -0.67 3.69
CA SER A 208 1.07 -1.69 4.65
C SER A 208 2.59 -1.72 4.77
N GLY A 209 3.05 -2.15 5.96
CA GLY A 209 4.44 -2.47 6.22
C GLY A 209 5.00 -3.49 5.24
N GLN A 210 6.32 -3.49 5.06
CA GLN A 210 6.97 -4.68 4.50
C GLN A 210 6.62 -5.88 5.39
N PRO A 211 6.07 -6.97 4.83
CA PRO A 211 5.48 -8.03 5.64
C PRO A 211 6.55 -8.69 6.51
N LEU A 212 6.25 -8.88 7.79
CA LEU A 212 7.13 -9.54 8.75
C LEU A 212 6.59 -10.94 9.07
N VAL A 213 7.47 -11.93 9.03
CA VAL A 213 7.17 -13.29 9.48
C VAL A 213 7.90 -13.59 10.79
N TYR A 214 7.15 -13.97 11.81
CA TYR A 214 7.66 -14.59 13.02
C TYR A 214 7.68 -16.11 12.83
N ILE A 215 8.87 -16.70 12.82
CA ILE A 215 9.06 -18.13 12.68
C ILE A 215 9.32 -18.71 14.08
N PHE A 216 8.36 -19.51 14.58
CA PHE A 216 8.45 -20.19 15.86
C PHE A 216 9.19 -21.51 15.68
N GLY A 217 10.38 -21.60 16.27
CA GLY A 217 11.36 -22.65 16.08
C GLY A 217 12.51 -22.20 15.17
N GLY A 218 13.74 -22.48 15.59
CA GLY A 218 15.00 -22.19 14.91
C GLY A 218 15.64 -23.43 14.25
N GLY A 219 14.84 -24.46 13.96
CA GLY A 219 15.28 -25.71 13.35
C GLY A 219 15.83 -25.56 11.91
N HIS A 220 16.23 -26.67 11.29
CA HIS A 220 16.71 -26.64 9.89
C HIS A 220 15.61 -26.29 8.89
N VAL A 221 14.36 -26.70 9.16
CA VAL A 221 13.20 -26.32 8.34
C VAL A 221 12.99 -24.82 8.39
N SER A 222 12.97 -24.24 9.60
CA SER A 222 12.85 -22.79 9.82
C SER A 222 13.93 -21.98 9.11
N PHE A 223 15.16 -22.50 9.03
CA PHE A 223 16.23 -21.85 8.26
C PHE A 223 15.90 -21.76 6.76
N CYS A 224 15.40 -22.84 6.16
CA CYS A 224 14.97 -22.83 4.76
C CYS A 224 13.78 -21.89 4.54
N VAL A 225 12.79 -21.90 5.45
CA VAL A 225 11.64 -21.00 5.39
C VAL A 225 12.06 -19.54 5.51
N ALA A 226 12.96 -19.22 6.44
CA ALA A 226 13.50 -17.88 6.62
C ALA A 226 14.20 -17.36 5.35
N GLN A 227 14.98 -18.21 4.67
CA GLN A 227 15.61 -17.85 3.40
C GLN A 227 14.57 -17.58 2.30
N ALA A 228 13.59 -18.47 2.14
CA ALA A 228 12.55 -18.31 1.14
C ALA A 228 11.71 -17.06 1.40
N ALA A 229 11.31 -16.82 2.65
CA ALA A 229 10.57 -15.64 3.06
C ALA A 229 11.36 -14.36 2.80
N TYR A 230 12.63 -14.31 3.18
CA TYR A 230 13.50 -13.16 2.93
C TYR A 230 13.64 -12.86 1.44
N LEU A 231 13.84 -13.88 0.60
CA LEU A 231 13.90 -13.72 -0.86
C LEU A 231 12.57 -13.26 -1.46
N ALA A 232 11.45 -13.67 -0.87
CA ALA A 232 10.12 -13.19 -1.22
C ALA A 232 9.83 -11.76 -0.73
N GLY A 233 10.76 -11.14 0.00
CA GLY A 233 10.65 -9.76 0.48
C GLY A 233 10.08 -9.62 1.89
N PHE A 234 9.95 -10.71 2.66
CA PHE A 234 9.57 -10.62 4.06
C PHE A 234 10.72 -10.16 4.94
N ARG A 235 10.41 -9.34 5.94
CA ARG A 235 11.22 -9.22 7.16
C ARG A 235 11.08 -10.52 7.95
N VAL A 236 12.14 -10.94 8.65
CA VAL A 236 12.17 -12.24 9.34
C VAL A 236 12.52 -12.04 10.80
N SER A 237 11.72 -12.61 11.69
CA SER A 237 11.99 -12.72 13.11
C SER A 237 11.97 -14.19 13.53
N ILE A 238 12.90 -14.59 14.40
CA ILE A 238 12.97 -15.97 14.91
C ILE A 238 12.57 -15.99 16.38
N VAL A 239 11.65 -16.89 16.72
CA VAL A 239 11.14 -17.08 18.08
C VAL A 239 11.49 -18.51 18.52
N GLU A 240 12.25 -18.70 19.60
CA GLU A 240 12.82 -20.02 19.92
C GLU A 240 13.18 -20.16 21.41
N ASP A 241 12.91 -21.34 21.99
CA ASP A 241 13.21 -21.66 23.40
C ASP A 241 14.70 -21.90 23.66
N ARG A 242 15.47 -22.32 22.63
CA ARG A 242 16.89 -22.66 22.75
C ARG A 242 17.81 -21.55 22.20
N PRO A 243 18.61 -20.88 23.03
CA PRO A 243 19.49 -19.78 22.59
C PRO A 243 20.45 -20.11 21.45
N SER A 244 20.93 -21.36 21.36
CA SER A 244 21.84 -21.79 20.29
C SER A 244 21.18 -21.90 18.92
N PHE A 245 19.85 -21.86 18.83
CA PHE A 245 19.08 -21.99 17.60
C PHE A 245 18.52 -20.66 17.07
N ALA A 246 18.62 -19.57 17.83
CA ALA A 246 18.13 -18.25 17.42
C ALA A 246 19.24 -17.20 17.57
N ASN A 247 20.04 -17.05 16.52
CA ASN A 247 21.15 -16.08 16.46
C ASN A 247 21.50 -15.71 15.02
N LYS A 248 22.28 -14.63 14.88
CA LYS A 248 22.73 -14.09 13.59
C LYS A 248 23.66 -15.01 12.80
N GLU A 249 24.42 -15.89 13.46
CA GLU A 249 25.29 -16.85 12.77
C GLU A 249 24.44 -17.86 11.98
N ARG A 250 23.34 -18.32 12.56
CA ARG A 250 22.40 -19.26 11.93
C ARG A 250 21.39 -18.55 11.01
N PHE A 251 20.89 -17.39 11.40
CA PHE A 251 19.88 -16.63 10.65
C PHE A 251 20.38 -15.21 10.34
N PRO A 252 21.31 -15.05 9.38
CA PRO A 252 21.89 -13.73 9.09
C PRO A 252 20.84 -12.72 8.57
N MET A 253 19.80 -13.21 7.89
CA MET A 253 18.71 -12.41 7.34
C MET A 253 17.68 -11.93 8.37
N ALA A 254 17.57 -12.60 9.53
CA ALA A 254 16.55 -12.27 10.52
C ALA A 254 16.89 -10.95 11.23
N GLU A 255 15.95 -10.01 11.30
CA GLU A 255 16.17 -8.69 11.91
C GLU A 255 16.08 -8.72 13.43
N SER A 256 15.33 -9.68 14.00
CA SER A 256 15.11 -9.81 15.45
C SER A 256 15.05 -11.27 15.90
N PHE A 257 15.30 -11.47 17.19
CA PHE A 257 15.31 -12.77 17.85
C PHE A 257 14.59 -12.66 19.19
N PHE A 258 13.61 -13.53 19.42
CA PHE A 258 12.90 -13.67 20.68
C PHE A 258 13.25 -15.02 21.28
N VAL A 259 14.06 -15.01 22.34
CA VAL A 259 14.63 -16.22 22.93
C VAL A 259 14.12 -16.42 24.35
N GLY A 260 13.50 -17.56 24.62
CA GLY A 260 13.01 -17.95 25.93
C GLY A 260 11.84 -18.93 25.86
N GLU A 261 11.38 -19.40 27.02
CA GLU A 261 10.28 -20.36 27.12
C GLU A 261 8.96 -19.76 26.63
N PHE A 262 8.18 -20.53 25.88
CA PHE A 262 7.06 -20.00 25.10
C PHE A 262 5.95 -19.35 25.92
N PRO A 263 5.62 -19.80 27.15
CA PRO A 263 4.84 -18.97 28.04
C PRO A 263 5.21 -17.48 28.04
N GLU A 264 6.49 -17.30 28.34
CA GLU A 264 7.06 -16.12 28.97
C GLU A 264 7.47 -15.07 27.94
N ILE A 265 7.71 -15.50 26.69
CA ILE A 265 8.16 -14.59 25.64
C ILE A 265 7.03 -13.99 24.82
N PHE A 266 5.82 -14.57 24.87
CA PHE A 266 4.68 -14.12 24.07
C PHE A 266 4.31 -12.65 24.29
N GLU A 267 4.34 -12.15 25.52
CA GLU A 267 4.05 -10.73 25.83
C GLU A 267 5.05 -9.74 25.21
N LYS A 268 6.22 -10.23 24.80
CA LYS A 268 7.28 -9.41 24.21
C LYS A 268 7.20 -9.35 22.70
N ILE A 269 6.36 -10.16 22.06
CA ILE A 269 6.25 -10.25 20.59
C ILE A 269 5.15 -9.26 20.14
N PRO A 270 5.51 -8.14 19.50
CA PRO A 270 4.54 -7.13 19.07
C PRO A 270 3.92 -7.56 17.73
N VAL A 271 2.96 -8.49 17.80
CA VAL A 271 2.24 -8.96 16.60
C VAL A 271 1.16 -7.95 16.21
N ASP A 272 1.20 -7.47 14.98
CA ASP A 272 0.17 -6.64 14.35
C ASP A 272 -0.60 -7.38 13.24
N GLU A 273 -1.59 -6.72 12.64
CA GLU A 273 -2.44 -7.30 11.60
C GLU A 273 -1.80 -7.49 10.21
N SER A 274 -0.57 -7.04 10.03
CA SER A 274 0.23 -7.22 8.81
C SER A 274 1.19 -8.42 8.95
N ASP A 275 1.38 -8.93 10.16
CA ASP A 275 2.34 -9.98 10.48
C ASP A 275 1.85 -11.39 10.14
N TYR A 276 2.84 -12.25 9.88
CA TYR A 276 2.67 -13.66 9.56
C TYR A 276 3.31 -14.51 10.64
N LEU A 277 2.60 -15.53 11.13
CA LEU A 277 3.11 -16.48 12.11
C LEU A 277 3.29 -17.84 11.44
N ALA A 278 4.52 -18.35 11.46
CA ALA A 278 4.88 -19.68 10.96
C ALA A 278 5.32 -20.57 12.13
N ILE A 279 4.52 -21.58 12.45
CA ILE A 279 4.70 -22.46 13.60
C ILE A 279 5.46 -23.72 13.15
N ILE A 280 6.77 -23.74 13.41
CA ILE A 280 7.70 -24.77 12.95
C ILE A 280 8.59 -25.20 14.13
N THR A 281 7.97 -25.50 15.28
CA THR A 281 8.71 -25.85 16.48
C THR A 281 9.28 -27.27 16.38
N ARG A 282 9.96 -27.72 17.43
CA ARG A 282 10.59 -29.05 17.49
C ARG A 282 9.63 -30.20 17.82
N GLY A 283 8.34 -29.93 18.06
CA GLY A 283 7.36 -30.97 18.32
C GLY A 283 5.97 -30.44 18.66
N HIS A 284 4.97 -31.29 18.45
CA HIS A 284 3.55 -30.93 18.50
C HIS A 284 3.10 -30.25 19.80
N SER A 285 3.73 -30.56 20.94
CA SER A 285 3.39 -29.93 22.23
C SER A 285 3.69 -28.44 22.27
N ASN A 286 4.79 -28.01 21.63
CA ASN A 286 5.12 -26.59 21.54
C ASN A 286 4.27 -25.91 20.45
N ASP A 287 3.98 -26.59 19.35
CA ASP A 287 3.09 -26.08 18.30
C ASP A 287 1.69 -25.78 18.87
N GLU A 288 1.16 -26.66 19.73
CA GLU A 288 -0.14 -26.46 20.40
C GLU A 288 -0.15 -25.19 21.26
N VAL A 289 0.88 -24.98 22.08
CA VAL A 289 1.01 -23.80 22.95
C VAL A 289 1.12 -22.51 22.13
N VAL A 290 1.94 -22.53 21.07
CA VAL A 290 2.10 -21.38 20.17
C VAL A 290 0.80 -21.08 19.42
N LEU A 291 0.11 -22.11 18.91
CA LEU A 291 -1.14 -21.93 18.19
C LEU A 291 -2.25 -21.36 19.08
N GLU A 292 -2.37 -21.83 20.32
CA GLU A 292 -3.36 -21.31 21.27
C GLU A 292 -3.16 -19.81 21.55
N TRP A 293 -1.90 -19.36 21.64
CA TRP A 293 -1.57 -17.95 21.75
C TRP A 293 -1.79 -17.20 20.42
N ALA A 294 -1.31 -17.73 19.31
CA ALA A 294 -1.37 -17.11 17.99
C ALA A 294 -2.81 -16.78 17.58
N MET A 295 -3.78 -17.67 17.88
CA MET A 295 -5.21 -17.45 17.61
C MET A 295 -5.82 -16.25 18.34
N LYS A 296 -5.16 -15.72 19.37
CA LYS A 296 -5.58 -14.55 20.14
C LYS A 296 -4.92 -13.25 19.63
N THR A 297 -4.02 -13.36 18.65
CA THR A 297 -3.31 -12.21 18.04
C THR A 297 -4.08 -11.68 16.81
N PRO A 298 -3.80 -10.45 16.36
CA PRO A 298 -4.41 -9.90 15.15
C PRO A 298 -3.75 -10.36 13.83
N ALA A 299 -2.79 -11.30 13.87
CA ALA A 299 -1.95 -11.69 12.74
C ALA A 299 -2.73 -11.93 11.44
N ARG A 300 -2.14 -11.54 10.31
CA ARG A 300 -2.68 -11.73 8.97
C ARG A 300 -2.80 -13.20 8.60
N TYR A 301 -1.83 -14.00 9.04
CA TYR A 301 -1.71 -15.41 8.72
C TYR A 301 -1.13 -16.17 9.90
N ILE A 302 -1.68 -17.37 10.13
CA ILE A 302 -1.18 -18.34 11.11
C ILE A 302 -1.12 -19.69 10.37
N GLY A 303 0.06 -20.29 10.31
CA GLY A 303 0.29 -21.57 9.64
C GLY A 303 1.37 -22.41 10.29
#